data_AF-A0A953RP73-F1
#
_entry.id   AF-A0A953RP73-F1
#
_cell.length_a   1.000
_cell.length_b   1.000
_cell.length_c   1.000
_cell.angle_alpha   90.00
_cell.angle_beta   90.00
_cell.angle_gamma   90.00
#
_symmetry.space_group_name_H-M   'P 1'
#
loop_
_entity.id
_entity.type
_entity.pdbx_description
1 polymer ?
#
loop_
_entity_poly.entity_id
_entity_poly.type
_entity_poly.pdbx_seq_one_letter_code
_entity_poly.pdbx_strand_id
1 'polypeptide(L)'
;MRQTLAGVGCWLLLTVVLAQAGDGKPQIFRGEIGDTQCALNIHSLTRSHTEMLESKKMGGTAATCAAYCVQYLGGDFVLSSKNEVYRLDNQEKARPYAGQKVKITGILESKNKTIHVVDIEPSR
;
A
#
# COMPACT_ATOMS: atom_id res chain seq x y z
N MET A 1 -43.00 16.31 -36.62
CA MET A 1 -41.62 16.01 -37.09
C MET A 1 -40.83 17.31 -37.09
N ARG A 2 -39.56 17.28 -36.63
CA ARG A 2 -38.55 18.38 -36.60
C ARG A 2 -38.65 19.32 -35.39
N GLN A 3 -38.02 18.96 -34.27
CA GLN A 3 -36.63 19.24 -33.86
C GLN A 3 -36.50 20.58 -33.10
N THR A 4 -36.58 20.52 -31.77
CA THR A 4 -36.12 21.56 -30.85
C THR A 4 -34.75 21.16 -30.29
N LEU A 5 -33.70 21.84 -30.77
CA LEU A 5 -32.36 21.79 -30.17
C LEU A 5 -32.36 22.70 -28.95
N ALA A 6 -32.57 22.12 -27.76
CA ALA A 6 -32.24 22.79 -26.50
C ALA A 6 -30.80 22.40 -26.13
N GLY A 7 -29.88 23.36 -26.30
CA GLY A 7 -28.48 23.21 -25.92
C GLY A 7 -28.37 23.04 -24.40
N VAL A 8 -28.04 21.82 -23.97
CA VAL A 8 -27.63 21.54 -22.59
C VAL A 8 -26.16 21.95 -22.48
N GLY A 9 -25.93 23.16 -21.98
CA GLY A 9 -24.60 23.60 -21.59
C GLY A 9 -24.08 22.72 -20.45
N CYS A 10 -23.23 21.75 -20.79
CA CYS A 10 -22.52 20.91 -19.84
C CYS A 10 -21.54 21.81 -19.06
N TRP A 11 -21.96 22.26 -17.88
CA TRP A 11 -21.09 22.90 -16.90
C TRP A 11 -20.08 21.87 -16.42
N LEU A 12 -18.87 21.90 -16.98
CA LEU A 12 -17.70 21.21 -16.46
C LEU A 12 -17.35 21.82 -15.09
N LEU A 13 -17.90 21.24 -14.03
CA LEU A 13 -17.43 21.45 -12.66
C LEU A 13 -16.01 20.88 -12.55
N LEU A 14 -15.02 21.74 -12.72
CA LEU A 14 -13.62 21.45 -12.46
C LEU A 14 -13.43 21.39 -10.93
N THR A 15 -13.70 20.23 -10.33
CA THR A 15 -13.38 19.98 -8.92
C THR A 15 -11.86 19.89 -8.77
N VAL A 16 -11.23 20.98 -8.32
CA VAL A 16 -9.84 20.96 -7.87
C VAL A 16 -9.79 20.12 -6.59
N VAL A 17 -9.32 18.88 -6.71
CA VAL A 17 -9.02 18.03 -5.56
C VAL A 17 -7.69 18.53 -4.97
N LEU A 18 -7.77 19.36 -3.94
CA LEU A 18 -6.62 19.68 -3.10
C LEU A 18 -6.21 18.41 -2.34
N ALA A 19 -5.17 17.74 -2.82
CA ALA A 19 -4.48 16.71 -2.05
C ALA A 19 -3.92 17.37 -0.78
N GLN A 20 -4.53 17.08 0.36
CA GLN A 20 -4.02 17.52 1.65
C GLN A 20 -2.77 16.70 1.97
N ALA A 21 -1.60 17.22 1.59
CA ALA A 21 -0.34 16.72 2.11
C ALA A 21 -0.36 16.93 3.62
N GLY A 22 -0.29 15.84 4.40
CA GLY A 22 -0.28 15.93 5.86
C GLY A 22 0.93 16.75 6.33
N ASP A 23 0.69 17.75 7.19
CA ASP A 23 1.69 18.60 7.87
C ASP A 23 2.61 17.83 8.86
N GLY A 24 2.83 16.54 8.63
CA GLY A 24 3.66 15.70 9.50
C GLY A 24 5.14 15.89 9.21
N LYS A 25 5.94 16.04 10.27
CA LYS A 25 7.40 15.93 10.15
C LYS A 25 7.78 14.50 9.76
N PRO A 26 8.85 14.28 8.97
CA PRO A 26 9.34 12.94 8.69
C PRO A 26 9.63 12.15 9.99
N GLN A 27 9.20 10.90 10.01
CA GLN A 27 9.37 9.94 11.10
C GLN A 27 10.02 8.66 10.57
N ILE A 28 10.51 7.84 11.49
CA ILE A 28 11.08 6.53 11.18
C ILE A 28 10.08 5.44 11.58
N PHE A 29 9.72 4.61 10.61
CA PHE A 29 8.92 3.40 10.79
C PHE A 29 9.80 2.18 10.57
N ARG A 30 9.53 1.10 11.31
CA ARG A 30 10.29 -0.16 11.19
C ARG A 30 9.32 -1.31 11.12
N GLY A 31 9.59 -2.26 10.24
CA GLY A 31 8.70 -3.39 10.01
C GLY A 31 9.15 -4.20 8.82
N GLU A 32 8.28 -5.09 8.38
CA GLU A 32 8.47 -5.88 7.17
C GLU A 32 7.58 -5.32 6.05
N ILE A 33 8.11 -5.20 4.83
CA ILE A 33 7.29 -4.88 3.67
C ILE A 33 6.59 -6.16 3.20
N GLY A 34 5.29 -6.24 3.45
CA GLY A 34 4.43 -7.34 3.01
C GLY A 34 3.39 -6.88 2.00
N ASP A 35 2.33 -7.67 1.85
CA ASP A 35 1.14 -7.33 1.07
C ASP A 35 -0.10 -7.19 1.95
N THR A 36 -1.11 -6.49 1.46
CA THR A 36 -2.39 -6.27 2.16
C THR A 36 -3.08 -7.56 2.61
N GLN A 37 -3.07 -8.61 1.78
CA GLN A 37 -3.87 -9.81 2.04
C GLN A 37 -3.31 -10.63 3.21
N CYS A 38 -1.99 -10.75 3.28
CA CYS A 38 -1.33 -11.37 4.42
C CYS A 38 -1.30 -10.43 5.63
N ALA A 39 -0.96 -9.15 5.48
CA ALA A 39 -0.84 -8.23 6.60
C ALA A 39 -2.16 -7.95 7.34
N LEU A 40 -3.29 -7.91 6.62
CA LEU A 40 -4.61 -7.57 7.17
C LEU A 40 -5.43 -8.78 7.61
N ASN A 41 -4.82 -9.97 7.70
CA ASN A 41 -5.52 -11.21 8.02
C ASN A 41 -6.68 -11.53 7.07
N ILE A 42 -6.44 -11.40 5.76
CA ILE A 42 -7.37 -11.87 4.73
C ILE A 42 -6.98 -13.28 4.30
N HIS A 43 -5.68 -13.53 4.11
CA HIS A 43 -5.12 -14.83 3.71
C HIS A 43 -4.14 -15.43 4.73
N SER A 44 -3.91 -14.79 5.88
CA SER A 44 -3.06 -15.32 6.96
C SER A 44 -3.58 -14.92 8.34
N LEU A 45 -3.83 -15.92 9.20
CA LEU A 45 -4.27 -15.70 10.57
C LEU A 45 -3.21 -15.00 11.42
N THR A 46 -1.93 -15.24 11.11
CA THR A 46 -0.78 -14.64 11.80
C THR A 46 -0.40 -13.25 11.32
N ARG A 47 -1.10 -12.68 10.33
CA ARG A 47 -0.73 -11.42 9.68
C ARG A 47 0.66 -11.42 9.06
N SER A 48 1.10 -12.59 8.57
CA SER A 48 2.45 -12.81 8.06
C SER A 48 2.44 -13.75 6.85
N HIS A 49 3.61 -13.99 6.25
CA HIS A 49 3.73 -15.03 5.23
C HIS A 49 3.98 -16.43 5.79
N THR A 50 4.23 -16.57 7.09
CA THR A 50 4.73 -17.81 7.72
C THR A 50 3.85 -19.01 7.42
N GLU A 51 2.55 -18.95 7.74
CA GLU A 51 1.64 -20.09 7.58
C GLU A 51 1.48 -20.51 6.11
N MET A 52 1.45 -19.53 5.20
CA MET A 52 1.29 -19.80 3.78
C MET A 52 2.53 -20.50 3.21
N LEU A 53 3.73 -20.03 3.59
CA LEU A 53 4.99 -20.62 3.18
C LEU A 53 5.18 -22.03 3.79
N GLU A 54 4.80 -22.23 5.05
CA GLU A 54 4.82 -23.54 5.70
C GLU A 54 3.88 -24.54 5.02
N SER A 55 2.68 -24.08 4.61
CA SER A 55 1.70 -24.92 3.94
C SER A 55 2.11 -25.37 2.54
N LYS A 56 3.07 -24.67 1.91
CA LYS A 56 3.50 -24.85 0.50
C LYS A 56 2.36 -24.75 -0.52
N LYS A 57 1.21 -24.18 -0.16
CA LYS A 57 0.05 -24.05 -1.03
C LYS A 57 0.11 -22.82 -1.95
N MET A 58 0.94 -21.82 -1.63
CA MET A 58 1.06 -20.56 -2.37
C MET A 58 2.40 -19.86 -2.07
N GLY A 59 3.09 -19.40 -3.13
CA GLY A 59 4.34 -18.64 -3.05
C GLY A 59 5.58 -19.49 -2.73
N GLY A 60 6.77 -19.00 -3.09
CA GLY A 60 8.05 -19.66 -2.75
C GLY A 60 8.74 -19.01 -1.54
N THR A 61 8.69 -17.68 -1.46
CA THR A 61 9.26 -16.84 -0.41
C THR A 61 8.33 -15.68 -0.09
N ALA A 62 8.51 -15.02 1.07
CA ALA A 62 7.78 -13.80 1.44
C ALA A 62 7.81 -12.75 0.33
N ALA A 63 8.98 -12.51 -0.26
CA ALA A 63 9.16 -11.59 -1.38
C ALA A 63 8.32 -11.97 -2.61
N THR A 64 8.39 -13.23 -3.05
CA THR A 64 7.63 -13.70 -4.22
C THR A 64 6.13 -13.73 -3.95
N CYS A 65 5.71 -14.02 -2.72
CA CYS A 65 4.31 -14.04 -2.31
C CYS A 65 3.71 -12.63 -2.35
N ALA A 66 4.39 -11.66 -1.71
CA ALA A 66 3.95 -10.26 -1.73
C ALA A 66 3.92 -9.69 -3.15
N ALA A 67 4.97 -9.94 -3.94
CA ALA A 67 5.01 -9.50 -5.34
C ALA A 67 3.87 -10.11 -6.17
N TYR A 68 3.56 -11.40 -5.98
CA TYR A 68 2.44 -12.05 -6.64
C TYR A 68 1.10 -11.44 -6.24
N CYS A 69 0.90 -11.19 -4.94
CA CYS A 69 -0.32 -10.57 -4.43
C CYS A 69 -0.57 -9.19 -5.07
N VAL A 70 0.45 -8.33 -5.11
CA VAL A 70 0.34 -7.00 -5.72
C VAL A 70 0.11 -7.11 -7.22
N GLN A 71 0.81 -8.01 -7.90
CA GLN A 71 0.76 -8.11 -9.36
C GLN A 71 -0.53 -8.76 -9.90
N TYR A 72 -1.10 -9.72 -9.18
CA TYR A 72 -2.17 -10.59 -9.71
C TYR A 72 -3.44 -10.64 -8.86
N LEU A 73 -3.38 -10.25 -7.59
CA LEU A 73 -4.53 -10.32 -6.67
C LEU A 73 -5.09 -8.94 -6.29
N GLY A 74 -4.53 -7.87 -6.85
CA GLY A 74 -4.98 -6.49 -6.61
C GLY A 74 -4.63 -5.95 -5.22
N GLY A 75 -3.63 -6.53 -4.54
CA GLY A 75 -3.13 -6.01 -3.28
C GLY A 75 -2.15 -4.85 -3.45
N ASP A 76 -1.79 -4.22 -2.32
CA ASP A 76 -0.74 -3.20 -2.24
C ASP A 76 0.43 -3.71 -1.37
N PHE A 77 1.63 -3.21 -1.61
CA PHE A 77 2.72 -3.28 -0.64
C PHE A 77 2.41 -2.41 0.58
N VAL A 78 2.60 -2.99 1.76
CA VAL A 78 2.33 -2.34 3.05
C VAL A 78 3.50 -2.58 4.01
N LEU A 79 3.64 -1.72 5.01
CA LEU A 79 4.54 -1.96 6.13
C LEU A 79 3.78 -2.62 7.28
N SER A 80 4.11 -3.88 7.57
CA SER A 80 3.68 -4.58 8.78
C SER A 80 4.63 -4.26 9.92
N SER A 81 4.16 -3.51 10.92
CA SER A 81 4.95 -3.05 12.07
C SER A 81 4.25 -3.44 13.38
N LYS A 82 4.71 -4.52 14.01
CA LYS A 82 4.08 -5.10 15.22
C LYS A 82 2.59 -5.41 14.95
N ASN A 83 1.68 -4.63 15.53
CA ASN A 83 0.23 -4.81 15.41
C ASN A 83 -0.41 -3.82 14.42
N GLU A 84 0.39 -2.94 13.83
CA GLU A 84 -0.05 -1.92 12.89
C GLU A 84 0.35 -2.28 11.47
N VAL A 85 -0.51 -1.92 10.52
CA VAL A 85 -0.26 -2.04 9.08
C VAL A 85 -0.42 -0.66 8.47
N TYR A 86 0.61 -0.21 7.76
CA TYR A 86 0.62 1.08 7.09
C TYR A 86 0.63 0.90 5.58
N ARG A 87 -0.22 1.65 4.88
CA ARG A 87 -0.15 1.75 3.42
C ARG A 87 1.09 2.55 3.03
N LEU A 88 1.67 2.21 1.89
CA LEU A 88 2.79 2.96 1.32
C LEU A 88 2.28 3.65 0.05
N ASP A 89 2.47 4.96 -0.08
CA ASP A 89 2.03 5.67 -1.28
C ASP A 89 2.93 5.39 -2.50
N ASN A 90 4.21 5.14 -2.25
CA ASN A 90 5.20 4.85 -3.29
C ASN A 90 5.45 3.33 -3.42
N GLN A 91 4.55 2.67 -4.13
CA GLN A 91 4.58 1.22 -4.39
C GLN A 91 5.81 0.77 -5.18
N GLU A 92 6.27 1.60 -6.13
CA GLU A 92 7.47 1.32 -6.93
C GLU A 92 8.73 1.30 -6.05
N LYS A 93 8.86 2.27 -5.13
CA LYS A 93 9.98 2.32 -4.18
C LYS A 93 9.93 1.17 -3.16
N ALA A 94 8.75 0.69 -2.79
CA ALA A 94 8.59 -0.43 -1.86
C ALA A 94 8.90 -1.80 -2.49
N ARG A 95 8.61 -1.99 -3.78
CA ARG A 95 8.71 -3.28 -4.48
C ARG A 95 10.06 -4.03 -4.29
N PRO A 96 11.24 -3.40 -4.39
CA PRO A 96 12.52 -4.09 -4.22
C PRO A 96 12.74 -4.66 -2.82
N TYR A 97 11.97 -4.18 -1.84
CA TYR A 97 12.08 -4.55 -0.43
C TYR A 97 10.99 -5.54 0.01
N ALA A 98 10.19 -6.07 -0.92
CA ALA A 98 9.16 -7.07 -0.61
C ALA A 98 9.73 -8.24 0.20
N GLY A 99 9.04 -8.60 1.29
CA GLY A 99 9.44 -9.64 2.25
C GLY A 99 10.67 -9.30 3.10
N GLN A 100 11.17 -8.06 3.06
CA GLN A 100 12.34 -7.64 3.83
C GLN A 100 11.94 -6.78 5.03
N LYS A 101 12.73 -6.89 6.09
CA LYS A 101 12.67 -5.94 7.21
C LYS A 101 13.38 -4.65 6.84
N VAL A 102 12.72 -3.53 7.06
CA VAL A 102 13.17 -2.21 6.63
C VAL A 102 13.04 -1.16 7.71
N LYS A 103 13.77 -0.07 7.51
CA LYS A 103 13.57 1.24 8.12
C LYS A 103 13.02 2.17 7.04
N ILE A 104 11.80 2.68 7.22
CA ILE A 104 11.18 3.66 6.33
C ILE A 104 11.26 5.03 6.98
N THR A 105 11.83 6.00 6.27
CA THR A 105 11.67 7.42 6.60
C THR A 105 10.49 7.96 5.79
N GLY A 106 9.50 8.55 6.45
CA GLY A 106 8.31 9.05 5.77
C GLY A 106 7.41 9.90 6.66
N ILE A 107 6.34 10.43 6.08
CA ILE A 107 5.35 11.26 6.78
C ILE A 107 4.06 10.45 6.91
N LEU A 108 3.53 10.30 8.13
CA LEU A 108 2.28 9.57 8.35
C LEU A 108 1.07 10.46 8.09
N GLU A 109 0.25 10.08 7.11
CA GLU A 109 -1.12 10.53 6.98
C GLU A 109 -2.03 9.67 7.89
N SER A 110 -2.37 10.22 9.06
CA SER A 110 -3.10 9.46 10.08
C SER A 110 -4.51 9.05 9.67
N LYS A 111 -5.16 9.76 8.72
CA LYS A 111 -6.56 9.51 8.32
C LYS A 111 -6.77 8.11 7.74
N ASN A 112 -5.81 7.63 6.97
CA ASN A 112 -5.88 6.36 6.26
C ASN A 112 -4.67 5.44 6.57
N LYS A 113 -3.83 5.81 7.55
CA LYS A 113 -2.58 5.13 7.90
C LYS A 113 -1.65 4.94 6.71
N THR A 114 -1.54 5.95 5.85
CA THR A 114 -0.59 5.94 4.72
C THR A 114 0.70 6.64 5.13
N ILE A 115 1.83 5.98 4.91
CA ILE A 115 3.14 6.61 5.00
C ILE A 115 3.48 7.16 3.62
N HIS A 116 3.67 8.47 3.55
CA HIS A 116 4.31 9.12 2.43
C HIS A 116 5.80 8.81 2.46
N VAL A 117 6.23 7.90 1.59
CA VAL A 117 7.57 7.31 1.63
C VAL A 117 8.58 8.33 1.11
N VAL A 118 9.50 8.74 1.99
CA VAL A 118 10.68 9.53 1.60
C VAL A 118 11.83 8.58 1.27
N ASP A 119 12.13 7.64 2.16
CA ASP A 119 13.20 6.67 1.95
C ASP A 119 12.98 5.30 2.58
N ILE A 120 13.63 4.27 2.00
CA ILE A 120 13.56 2.89 2.47
C ILE A 120 14.97 2.30 2.48
N GLU A 121 15.37 1.77 3.63
CA GLU A 121 16.64 1.07 3.81
C GLU A 121 16.41 -0.29 4.48
N PRO A 122 17.20 -1.32 4.15
CA PRO A 122 17.14 -2.59 4.88
C PRO A 122 17.48 -2.38 6.36
N SER A 123 16.70 -2.97 7.27
CA SER A 123 17.09 -3.00 8.68
C SER A 123 18.03 -4.19 8.89
N ARG A 124 19.33 -3.92 8.99
CA ARG A 124 20.29 -4.90 9.51
C ARG A 124 19.98 -5.24 10.96
#